data_AF-A0A914V9C5-F1
#
_entry.id   AF-A0A914V9C5-F1
#
_cell.length_a   1.000
_cell.length_b   1.000
_cell.length_c   1.000
_cell.angle_alpha   90.00
_cell.angle_beta   90.00
_cell.angle_gamma   90.00
#
_symmetry.space_group_name_H-M   'P 1'
#
loop_
_entity.id
_entity.type
_entity.pdbx_description
1 polymer ?
#
loop_
_entity_poly.entity_id
_entity_poly.type
_entity_poly.pdbx_seq_one_letter_code
_entity_poly.pdbx_strand_id
1 'polypeptide(L)' 'MLSSIFERTPAELLHEIVLLDDFSDTGENHWDTFKKSLKLEEKLRRFGQLAGWPDKLRFFATDKREGLIRAKVLAARYAT' A
#
# COMPACT_ATOMS: atom_id res chain seq x y z
N MET A 1 -5.51 -6.99 8.15
CA MET A 1 -6.42 -5.92 7.67
C MET A 1 -6.87 -6.17 6.23
N LEU A 2 -5.97 -6.29 5.25
CA LEU A 2 -6.33 -6.46 3.83
C LEU A 2 -7.31 -7.61 3.55
N SER A 3 -7.02 -8.82 4.02
CA SER A 3 -7.92 -9.98 3.79
C SER A 3 -9.34 -9.73 4.26
N SER A 4 -9.50 -9.12 5.44
CA SER A 4 -10.82 -8.81 5.99
C SER A 4 -11.62 -7.82 5.13
N ILE A 5 -10.97 -6.94 4.36
CA ILE A 5 -11.67 -6.01 3.47
C ILE A 5 -12.24 -6.81 2.29
N PHE A 6 -11.43 -7.64 1.65
CA PHE A 6 -11.87 -8.47 0.51
C PHE A 6 -12.91 -9.52 0.90
N GLU A 7 -12.78 -10.13 2.08
CA GLU A 7 -13.71 -11.16 2.56
C GLU A 7 -15.09 -10.60 2.94
N ARG A 8 -15.18 -9.31 3.27
CA ARG A 8 -16.41 -8.70 3.83
C ARG A 8 -16.99 -7.58 2.96
N THR A 9 -16.34 -7.23 1.86
CA THR A 9 -16.81 -6.20 0.93
C THR A 9 -17.24 -6.88 -0.37
N PRO A 10 -18.48 -6.68 -0.85
CA PRO A 10 -18.91 -7.16 -2.16
C PRO A 10 -17.95 -6.67 -3.27
N ALA A 11 -17.60 -7.57 -4.18
CA ALA A 11 -16.55 -7.33 -5.19
C ALA A 11 -16.91 -6.18 -6.15
N GLU A 12 -18.20 -6.01 -6.43
CA GLU A 12 -18.78 -4.96 -7.25
C GLU A 12 -18.70 -3.56 -6.60
N LEU A 13 -18.56 -3.49 -5.27
CA LEU A 13 -18.42 -2.23 -4.53
C LEU A 13 -16.96 -1.87 -4.25
N LEU A 14 -16.07 -2.87 -4.25
CA LEU A 14 -14.65 -2.65 -4.00
C LEU A 14 -13.92 -2.32 -5.31
N HIS A 15 -13.88 -1.04 -5.67
CA HIS A 15 -13.18 -0.56 -6.88
C HIS A 15 -11.68 -0.84 -6.81
N GLU A 16 -11.03 -0.31 -5.78
CA GLU A 16 -9.59 -0.42 -5.52
C GLU A 16 -9.26 -0.23 -4.03
N ILE A 17 -8.08 -0.66 -3.61
CA ILE A 17 -7.46 -0.32 -2.33
C ILE A 17 -6.14 0.37 -2.61
N VAL A 18 -6.05 1.64 -2.21
CA VAL A 18 -4.81 2.42 -2.28
C VAL A 18 -4.00 2.20 -1.01
N LEU A 19 -2.80 1.66 -1.18
CA LEU A 19 -1.81 1.45 -0.13
C LEU A 19 -0.68 2.46 -0.32
N LEU A 20 -0.62 3.43 0.58
CA LEU A 20 0.44 4.44 0.61
C LEU A 20 1.42 4.13 1.74
N ASP A 21 2.68 3.89 1.38
CA ASP A 21 3.80 3.80 2.31
C ASP A 21 4.30 5.21 2.68
N ASP A 22 3.99 5.66 3.90
CA ASP A 22 4.48 6.93 4.45
C ASP A 22 5.87 6.75 5.08
N PHE A 23 6.84 6.43 4.23
CA PHE A 23 8.25 6.34 4.59
C PHE A 23 8.54 5.30 5.69
N SER A 24 8.16 4.03 5.47
CA SER A 24 8.38 2.97 6.45
C SER A 24 9.85 2.66 6.70
N ASP A 25 10.20 2.50 7.97
CA ASP A 25 11.54 2.12 8.43
C ASP A 25 11.69 0.59 8.55
N THR A 26 11.47 -0.15 7.46
CA THR A 26 11.55 -1.62 7.50
C THR A 26 13.00 -2.12 7.37
N GLY A 27 13.79 -2.05 8.45
CA GLY A 27 15.11 -2.71 8.57
C GLY A 27 16.01 -2.15 9.68
N GLU A 28 16.96 -2.97 10.16
CA GLU A 28 17.90 -2.65 11.26
C GLU A 28 18.88 -1.49 10.97
N ASN A 29 19.01 -1.03 9.72
CA ASN A 29 19.95 0.02 9.31
C ASN A 29 19.29 1.06 8.38
N HIS A 30 19.43 2.36 8.71
CA HIS A 30 18.63 3.47 8.18
C HIS A 30 18.97 3.98 6.76
N TRP A 31 20.05 3.55 6.12
CA TRP A 31 20.67 4.34 5.04
C TRP A 31 20.07 4.23 3.62
N ASP A 32 19.12 3.32 3.35
CA ASP A 32 18.52 3.19 2.00
C ASP A 32 16.99 3.02 2.06
N THR A 33 16.24 4.12 2.19
CA THR A 33 14.77 4.07 2.31
C THR A 33 14.06 3.75 0.99
N PHE A 34 14.59 4.20 -0.14
CA PHE A 34 13.96 3.99 -1.45
C PHE A 34 13.94 2.51 -1.88
N LYS A 35 15.05 1.77 -1.69
CA LYS A 35 15.07 0.33 -1.98
C LYS A 35 14.21 -0.50 -1.01
N LYS A 36 13.77 0.06 0.11
CA LYS A 36 12.96 -0.63 1.13
C LYS A 36 11.48 -0.60 0.81
N SER A 37 10.94 0.55 0.40
CA SER A 37 9.53 0.65 -0.04
C SER A 37 9.24 -0.31 -1.21
N LEU A 38 10.21 -0.49 -2.11
CA LEU A 38 10.13 -1.49 -3.19
C LEU A 38 9.99 -2.94 -2.65
N LYS A 39 10.69 -3.30 -1.57
CA LYS A 39 10.58 -4.65 -0.96
C LYS A 39 9.23 -4.86 -0.27
N LEU A 40 8.69 -3.83 0.37
CA LEU A 40 7.36 -3.91 0.99
C LEU A 40 6.28 -4.02 -0.07
N GLU A 41 6.37 -3.21 -1.13
CA GLU A 41 5.50 -3.26 -2.29
C GLU A 41 5.55 -4.65 -2.94
N GLU A 42 6.74 -5.20 -3.22
CA GLU A 42 6.89 -6.52 -3.82
C GLU A 42 6.21 -7.63 -2.99
N LYS A 43 6.41 -7.61 -1.66
CA LYS A 43 5.77 -8.56 -0.75
C LYS A 43 4.25 -8.44 -0.77
N LEU A 44 3.72 -7.22 -0.75
CA LEU A 44 2.27 -6.97 -0.74
C LEU A 44 1.64 -7.29 -2.10
N ARG A 45 2.33 -7.02 -3.20
CA ARG A 45 1.92 -7.45 -4.55
C ARG A 45 1.89 -8.96 -4.66
N ARG A 46 2.93 -9.66 -4.22
CA ARG A 46 2.98 -11.13 -4.19
C ARG A 46 1.86 -11.70 -3.32
N PHE A 47 1.61 -11.10 -2.15
CA PHE A 47 0.50 -11.49 -1.29
C PHE A 47 -0.85 -11.32 -1.99
N GLY A 48 -1.09 -10.18 -2.62
CA GLY A 48 -2.32 -9.93 -3.40
C GLY A 48 -2.48 -10.90 -4.57
N GLN A 49 -1.41 -11.24 -5.29
CA GLN A 49 -1.43 -12.24 -6.36
C GLN A 49 -1.84 -13.62 -5.85
N LEU A 50 -1.22 -14.09 -4.76
CA LEU A 50 -1.54 -15.39 -4.15
C LEU A 50 -2.97 -15.44 -3.60
N ALA A 51 -3.50 -14.29 -3.16
CA ALA A 51 -4.85 -14.17 -2.64
C ALA A 51 -5.92 -13.92 -3.72
N GLY A 52 -5.52 -13.76 -5.00
CA GLY A 52 -6.46 -13.55 -6.12
C GLY A 52 -6.94 -12.09 -6.29
N TRP A 53 -6.18 -11.10 -5.84
CA TRP A 53 -6.51 -9.66 -5.93
C TRP A 53 -5.50 -8.83 -6.74
N PRO A 54 -4.99 -9.30 -7.89
CA PRO A 54 -3.86 -8.65 -8.58
C PRO A 54 -4.15 -7.21 -8.99
N ASP A 55 -5.38 -6.91 -9.41
CA ASP A 55 -5.75 -5.62 -10.01
C ASP A 55 -6.44 -4.65 -9.04
N LYS A 56 -6.71 -5.10 -7.80
CA LYS A 56 -7.43 -4.31 -6.80
C LYS A 56 -6.51 -3.52 -5.88
N LEU A 57 -5.20 -3.78 -5.90
CA LEU A 57 -4.22 -3.12 -5.04
C LEU A 57 -3.36 -2.14 -5.82
N ARG A 58 -3.34 -0.87 -5.40
CA ARG A 58 -2.43 0.15 -5.93
C ARG A 58 -1.48 0.63 -4.86
N PHE A 59 -0.20 0.65 -5.19
CA PHE A 59 0.87 0.95 -4.26
C PHE A 59 1.54 2.27 -4.62
N PHE A 60 1.76 3.09 -3.62
CA PHE A 60 2.49 4.35 -3.71
C PHE A 60 3.40 4.47 -2.49
N ALA A 61 4.48 5.22 -2.62
CA ALA A 61 5.38 5.55 -1.53
C ALA A 61 5.67 7.05 -1.52
N THR A 62 5.92 7.61 -0.35
CA THR A 62 6.38 9.00 -0.21
C THR A 62 7.90 9.05 -0.08
N ASP A 63 8.51 10.09 -0.64
CA ASP A 63 9.98 10.28 -0.60
C ASP A 63 10.49 10.71 0.79
N LYS A 64 9.57 11.08 1.69
CA LYS A 64 9.84 11.48 3.06
C LYS A 64 8.64 11.16 3.95
N ARG A 65 8.84 11.12 5.26
CA ARG A 65 7.77 10.96 6.25
C ARG A 65 6.87 12.21 6.24
N GLU A 66 5.71 12.09 5.61
CA GLU A 66 4.69 13.13 5.51
C GLU A 66 3.79 13.15 6.75
N GLY A 67 3.61 12.02 7.43
CA GLY A 67 2.71 11.87 8.55
C GLY A 67 1.26 11.62 8.12
N LEU A 68 0.50 11.01 9.03
CA LEU A 68 -0.80 10.38 8.74
C LEU A 68 -1.80 11.27 7.97
N ILE A 69 -1.94 12.54 8.36
CA ILE A 69 -2.94 13.44 7.75
C ILE A 69 -2.56 13.72 6.28
N ARG A 70 -1.31 14.11 6.02
CA ARG A 70 -0.84 14.38 4.67
C ARG A 70 -0.82 13.12 3.82
N ALA A 71 -0.38 12.01 4.38
CA ALA A 71 -0.43 10.71 3.73
C ALA A 71 -1.86 10.35 3.28
N LYS A 72 -2.88 10.53 4.13
CA LYS A 72 -4.28 10.31 3.75
C LYS A 72 -4.74 11.23 2.61
N VAL A 73 -4.41 12.52 2.68
CA VAL A 73 -4.77 13.49 1.62
C VAL A 73 -4.09 13.13 0.30
N LEU A 74 -2.83 12.70 0.33
CA LEU A 74 -2.09 12.23 -0.84
C LEU A 74 -2.72 10.96 -1.42
N ALA A 75 -2.99 9.95 -0.60
CA ALA A 75 -3.62 8.71 -1.02
C ALA A 75 -5.00 8.96 -1.66
N ALA A 76 -5.80 9.88 -1.10
CA ALA A 76 -7.10 10.25 -1.64
C ALA A 76 -7.02 10.84 -3.05
N ARG A 77 -5.91 11.48 -3.44
CA ARG A 77 -5.71 12.00 -4.80
C ARG A 77 -5.46 10.90 -5.84
N TYR A 78 -5.05 9.72 -5.40
CA TYR A 78 -4.84 8.57 -6.28
C TYR A 78 -6.09 7.71 -6.45
N ALA A 79 -7.03 7.78 -5.49
CA ALA A 79 -8.30 7.08 -5.56
C ALA A 79 -9.22 7.70 -6.62
N THR A 80 -9.98 6.85 -7.31
CA THR A 80 -10.89 7.22 -8.43
C THR A 80 -12.32 6.79 -8.18
#